data_AF-A0A9P4Y530-F1
#
_entry.id   AF-A0A9P4Y530-F1
#
_cell.length_a   1.000
_cell.length_b   1.000
_cell.length_c   1.000
_cell.angle_alpha   90.00
_cell.angle_beta   90.00
_cell.angle_gamma   90.00
#
_symmetry.space_group_name_H-M   'P 1'
#
loop_
_entity.id
_entity.type
_entity.pdbx_description
1 polymer ?
#
loop_
_entity_poly.entity_id
_entity_poly.type
_entity_poly.pdbx_seq_one_letter_code
_entity_poly.pdbx_strand_id
1 'polypeptide(L)' 'MLFDTHKPIIDRFGRYPYRNGTLARASTPEEVEWLEQVGHYGETPSEVARQVKRDVERGIWQPLGEGKIEDE' A
#
# COMPACT_ATOMS: atom_id res chain seq x y z
N MET A 1 9.78 24.46 1.64
CA MET A 1 9.74 23.04 1.26
C MET A 1 9.00 22.31 2.36
N LEU A 2 7.79 21.82 2.08
CA LEU A 2 7.18 20.83 2.98
C LEU A 2 8.12 19.62 3.02
N PHE A 3 8.45 19.17 4.23
CA PHE A 3 9.40 18.11 4.51
C PHE A 3 9.15 16.89 3.62
N ASP A 4 10.21 16.37 3.00
CA ASP A 4 10.15 15.09 2.30
C ASP A 4 9.80 14.00 3.33
N THR A 5 8.54 13.56 3.33
CA THR A 5 8.04 12.53 4.25
C THR A 5 8.62 11.16 3.96
N HIS A 6 9.27 10.96 2.81
CA HIS A 6 9.81 9.66 2.42
C HIS A 6 11.12 9.35 3.14
N LYS A 7 12.02 10.34 3.28
CA LYS A 7 13.36 10.12 3.85
C LYS A 7 13.31 9.67 5.32
N PRO A 8 12.52 10.29 6.22
CA PRO A 8 12.45 9.86 7.62
C PRO A 8 11.92 8.42 7.79
N ILE A 9 11.01 7.98 6.91
CA ILE A 9 10.47 6.61 6.94
C ILE A 9 11.58 5.61 6.62
N ILE A 10 12.38 5.90 5.59
CA ILE A 10 13.55 5.07 5.24
C ILE A 10 14.59 5.10 6.36
N ASP A 11 14.81 6.25 7.00
CA ASP A 11 15.79 6.35 8.09
C ASP A 11 15.37 5.54 9.33
N ARG A 12 14.07 5.45 9.61
CA ARG A 12 13.55 4.64 10.72
C ARG A 12 13.49 3.15 10.41
N PHE A 13 12.94 2.77 9.25
CA PHE A 13 12.60 1.38 8.95
C PHE A 13 13.52 0.72 7.90
N GLY A 14 14.37 1.49 7.23
CA GLY A 14 15.20 1.02 6.09
C GLY A 14 14.39 0.70 4.82
N ARG A 15 13.07 0.82 4.86
CA ARG A 15 12.12 0.50 3.78
C ARG A 15 10.81 1.27 4.00
N TYR A 16 9.88 1.15 3.07
CA TYR A 16 8.52 1.68 3.20
C TYR A 16 7.56 0.60 3.71
N PRO A 17 7.09 0.65 4.97
CA PRO A 17 6.24 -0.41 5.55
C PRO A 17 4.93 -0.63 4.78
N TYR A 18 4.31 0.43 4.27
CA TYR A 18 3.08 0.36 3.47
C TYR A 18 3.23 -0.40 2.14
N ARG A 19 4.46 -0.70 1.70
CA ARG A 19 4.74 -1.55 0.53
C ARG A 19 4.96 -3.02 0.88
N ASN A 20 4.91 -3.40 2.15
CA ASN A 20 5.19 -4.77 2.58
C ASN A 20 4.21 -5.77 1.96
N GLY A 21 2.91 -5.48 1.98
CA GLY A 21 1.89 -6.32 1.35
C GLY A 21 2.10 -6.52 -0.15
N THR A 22 2.34 -5.45 -0.91
CA THR A 22 2.57 -5.52 -2.37
C THR A 22 3.84 -6.28 -2.73
N LEU A 23 4.88 -6.17 -1.90
CA LEU A 23 6.17 -6.85 -2.13
C LEU A 23 6.27 -8.20 -1.43
N ALA A 24 5.16 -8.74 -0.92
CA ALA A 24 5.10 -10.02 -0.20
C ALA A 24 6.10 -10.14 0.97
N ARG A 25 6.30 -9.03 1.70
CA ARG A 25 7.15 -8.98 2.90
C ARG A 25 6.28 -9.00 4.15
N ALA A 26 6.74 -9.69 5.20
CA ALA A 26 6.12 -9.60 6.51
C ALA A 26 6.46 -8.25 7.18
N SER A 27 5.45 -7.62 7.76
CA SER A 27 5.63 -6.44 8.60
C SER A 27 6.10 -6.83 10.00
N THR A 28 6.98 -6.01 10.58
CA THR A 28 7.34 -6.13 11.99
C THR A 28 6.23 -5.56 12.89
N PRO A 29 6.18 -5.87 14.19
CA PRO A 29 5.21 -5.26 15.10
C PRO A 29 5.27 -3.72 15.11
N GLU A 30 6.48 -3.14 15.07
CA GLU A 30 6.66 -1.68 15.03
C GLU A 30 6.12 -1.06 13.73
N GLU A 31 6.30 -1.76 12.61
CA GLU A 31 5.76 -1.33 11.32
C GLU A 31 4.23 -1.37 11.30
N VAL A 32 3.61 -2.37 11.93
CA VAL A 32 2.15 -2.48 12.07
C VAL A 32 1.60 -1.34 12.91
N GLU A 33 2.18 -1.10 14.09
CA GLU A 33 1.75 -0.01 14.98
C GLU A 33 1.90 1.35 14.29
N TRP A 34 3.00 1.57 13.58
CA TRP A 34 3.20 2.80 12.83
C TRP A 34 2.16 2.98 11.72
N LEU A 35 1.82 1.93 10.97
CA LEU A 35 0.77 1.97 9.94
C LEU A 35 -0.60 2.32 10.53
N GLU A 36 -0.95 1.77 11.69
CA GLU A 36 -2.19 2.12 12.41
C GLU A 36 -2.21 3.60 12.80
N GLN A 37 -1.10 4.12 13.35
CA GLN A 37 -0.99 5.53 13.77
C GLN A 37 -1.13 6.52 12.62
N VAL A 38 -0.61 6.19 11.43
CA VAL A 38 -0.69 7.05 10.24
C VAL A 38 -1.94 6.80 9.39
N GLY A 39 -2.87 5.96 9.86
CA GLY A 39 -4.10 5.63 9.15
C GLY A 39 -3.86 4.89 7.83
N HIS A 40 -2.91 3.95 7.82
CA HIS A 40 -2.56 3.13 6.64
C HIS A 40 -2.12 3.95 5.42
N TYR A 41 -1.40 5.05 5.66
CA TYR A 41 -0.85 5.92 4.62
C TYR A 41 -0.14 5.14 3.50
N GLY A 42 -0.63 5.29 2.26
CA GLY A 42 -0.04 4.69 1.07
C GLY A 42 -0.19 3.17 0.98
N GLU A 43 -0.86 2.52 1.93
CA GLU A 43 -1.17 1.10 1.84
C GLU A 43 -2.30 0.90 0.82
N THR A 44 -2.14 -0.11 -0.03
CA THR A 44 -3.20 -0.53 -0.94
C THR A 44 -3.90 -1.71 -0.29
N PRO A 45 -5.23 -1.65 -0.06
CA PRO A 45 -5.99 -2.81 0.40
C PRO A 45 -5.68 -4.03 -0.45
N SER A 46 -5.52 -5.19 0.20
CA SER A 46 -5.07 -6.42 -0.46
C SER A 46 -5.98 -6.84 -1.63
N GLU A 47 -7.26 -6.51 -1.56
CA GLU A 47 -8.22 -6.70 -2.64
C GLU A 47 -7.97 -5.79 -3.85
N VAL A 48 -7.77 -4.49 -3.61
CA VAL A 48 -7.43 -3.53 -4.67
C VAL A 48 -6.13 -3.93 -5.35
N ALA A 49 -5.11 -4.33 -4.58
CA ALA A 49 -3.83 -4.80 -5.14
C ALA A 49 -4.01 -6.06 -6.01
N ARG A 50 -4.86 -7.00 -5.58
CA ARG A 50 -5.22 -8.20 -6.38
C ARG A 50 -5.95 -7.83 -7.66
N GLN A 51 -6.88 -6.88 -7.60
CA GLN A 51 -7.61 -6.41 -8.77
C GLN A 51 -6.69 -5.74 -9.78
N VAL A 52 -5.85 -4.79 -9.34
CA VAL A 52 -4.85 -4.12 -10.19
C VAL A 52 -3.95 -5.14 -10.87
N LYS A 53 -3.47 -6.15 -10.13
CA LYS A 53 -2.65 -7.22 -10.70
C LYS A 53 -3.39 -7.97 -11.82
N ARG A 54 -4.65 -8.36 -11.60
CA ARG A 54 -5.48 -9.05 -12.61
C ARG A 54 -5.70 -8.19 -13.85
N ASP A 55 -5.94 -6.90 -13.68
CA ASP A 55 -6.19 -5.98 -14.80
C ASP A 55 -4.92 -5.80 -15.64
N VAL A 56 -3.77 -5.60 -15.00
CA VAL A 56 -2.46 -5.51 -15.67
C VAL A 56 -2.15 -6.80 -16.45
N GLU A 57 -2.40 -7.98 -15.87
CA GLU A 57 -2.23 -9.28 -16.55
C GLU A 57 -3.15 -9.43 -17.77
N ARG A 58 -4.30 -8.75 -17.78
CA ARG A 58 -5.26 -8.73 -18.91
C ARG A 58 -5.02 -7.59 -19.90
N GLY A 59 -4.00 -6.75 -19.68
CA GLY A 59 -3.74 -5.57 -20.50
C GLY A 59 -4.76 -4.44 -20.29
N ILE A 60 -5.50 -4.46 -19.19
CA ILE A 60 -6.51 -3.47 -18.81
C ILE A 60 -5.89 -2.49 -17.82
N TRP A 61 -6.08 -1.19 -18.05
CA TRP A 61 -5.71 -0.16 -17.09
C TRP A 61 -6.99 0.48 -16.54
N GLN A 62 -7.47 -0.03 -15.39
CA GLN A 62 -8.61 0.58 -14.69
C GLN A 62 -8.12 1.66 -13.69
N PRO A 63 -8.77 2.83 -13.64
CA PRO A 63 -8.52 3.82 -12.58
C PRO A 63 -8.82 3.25 -11.19
N LEU A 64 -7.92 3.50 -10.23
CA LEU A 64 -8.12 3.12 -8.83
C LEU A 64 -9.36 3.84 -8.27
N GLY A 65 -10.44 3.10 -8.01
CA GLY A 65 -11.65 3.60 -7.33
C GLY A 65 -12.94 3.63 -8.17
N GLU A 66 -12.90 3.35 -9.48
CA GLU A 66 -14.11 3.31 -10.33
C GLU A 66 -14.72 1.91 -10.47
N GLY A 67 -13.94 0.85 -10.22
CA GLY A 67 -14.45 -0.51 -10.08
C GLY A 67 -15.05 -0.72 -8.69
N LYS A 68 -16.27 -0.26 -8.47
CA LYS A 68 -17.05 -0.69 -7.29
C LYS A 68 -17.09 -2.21 -7.28
N ILE A 69 -16.55 -2.80 -6.22
CA ILE A 69 -16.93 -4.14 -5.81
C ILE A 69 -18.28 -3.92 -5.13
N GLU A 70 -19.36 -4.18 -5.86
CA GLU A 70 -20.66 -4.37 -5.24
C GLU A 70 -20.55 -5.71 -4.50
N ASP A 71 -20.38 -5.62 -3.18
CA ASP A 71 -20.58 -6.77 -2.30
C ASP A 71 -22.08 -7.11 -2.35
N GLU A 72 -22.44 -8.11 -3.18
CA GLU A 72 -23.69 -8.87 -3.07
C GLU A 72 -23.59 -9.96 -2.00
#